data_AF-A0A7Z7LXY5-F1
#
_entry.id   AF-A0A7Z7LXY5-F1
#
_cell.length_a   1.000
_cell.length_b   1.000
_cell.length_c   1.000
_cell.angle_alpha   90.00
_cell.angle_beta   90.00
_cell.angle_gamma   90.00
#
_symmetry.space_group_name_H-M   'P 1'
#
loop_
_entity.id
_entity.type
_entity.pdbx_description
1 polymer ?
#
loop_
_entity_poly.entity_id
_entity_poly.type
_entity_poly.pdbx_seq_one_letter_code
_entity_poly.pdbx_strand_id
1 'polypeptide(L)'
;MQLPKLNFSKEFDFQFRQDKDKFFIYDVLRKKYLLLTPEEWVRQHWIQYFLSLKTYAPSALIAEKKNRIKRTYQKNRFIGY
;
A
#
# COMPACT_ATOMS: atom_id res chain seq x y z
N MET A 1 -14.43 3.17 15.74
CA MET A 1 -13.00 2.83 15.65
C MET A 1 -12.20 4.09 15.91
N GLN A 2 -11.36 4.12 16.95
CA GLN A 2 -10.45 5.25 17.15
C GLN A 2 -9.24 5.03 16.24
N LEU A 3 -9.12 5.83 15.18
CA LEU A 3 -7.94 5.83 14.31
C LEU A 3 -6.88 6.71 14.97
N PRO A 4 -5.62 6.24 15.09
CA PRO A 4 -4.56 7.06 15.66
C PRO A 4 -4.36 8.31 14.81
N LYS A 5 -4.37 9.48 15.47
CA LYS A 5 -4.12 10.77 14.83
C LYS A 5 -2.69 10.78 14.30
N LEU A 6 -2.56 10.66 12.98
CA LEU A 6 -1.27 10.71 12.30
C LEU A 6 -0.92 12.19 12.06
N ASN A 7 0.16 12.66 12.68
CA ASN A 7 0.64 14.04 12.61
C ASN A 7 1.23 14.34 11.22
N PHE A 8 0.39 14.60 10.23
CA PHE A 8 0.83 15.16 8.95
C PHE A 8 0.44 16.63 8.87
N SER A 9 1.37 17.48 8.43
CA SER A 9 1.13 18.92 8.22
C SER A 9 0.28 19.24 7.00
N LYS A 10 -0.05 18.24 6.16
CA LYS A 10 -0.93 18.40 5.00
C LYS A 10 -2.21 17.59 5.21
N GLU A 11 -3.33 18.29 5.13
CA GLU A 11 -4.64 17.66 4.98
C GLU A 11 -4.72 17.07 3.58
N PHE A 12 -5.00 15.78 3.51
CA PHE A 12 -5.08 15.04 2.28
C PHE A 12 -6.51 14.59 2.08
N ASP A 13 -7.13 15.03 0.98
CA ASP A 13 -8.49 14.63 0.63
C ASP A 13 -8.51 13.19 0.13
N PHE A 14 -8.85 12.27 1.03
CA PHE A 14 -9.10 10.87 0.66
C PHE A 14 -10.59 10.66 0.41
N GLN A 15 -10.90 9.92 -0.65
CA GLN A 15 -12.28 9.47 -0.88
C GLN A 15 -12.55 8.24 -0.02
N PHE A 16 -13.49 8.38 0.90
CA PHE A 16 -14.00 7.28 1.70
C PHE A 16 -15.37 6.85 1.19
N ARG A 17 -15.64 5.55 1.29
CA ARG A 17 -16.99 5.01 1.20
C ARG A 17 -17.28 4.21 2.44
N GLN A 18 -18.44 4.42 3.04
CA GLN A 18 -18.94 3.57 4.10
C GLN A 18 -19.99 2.63 3.49
N ASP A 19 -19.81 1.32 3.66
CA ASP A 19 -20.82 0.33 3.31
C ASP A 19 -21.16 -0.48 4.57
N LYS A 20 -22.39 -0.31 5.05
CA LYS A 20 -22.88 -0.87 6.32
C LYS A 20 -21.98 -0.45 7.49
N ASP A 21 -21.19 -1.39 8.02
CA ASP A 21 -20.26 -1.22 9.14
C ASP A 21 -18.78 -1.18 8.73
N LYS A 22 -18.50 -1.26 7.42
CA LYS A 22 -17.14 -1.30 6.90
C LYS A 22 -16.82 0.01 6.20
N PHE A 23 -15.72 0.63 6.63
CA PHE A 23 -15.15 1.77 5.94
C PHE A 23 -14.25 1.27 4.81
N PHE A 24 -14.29 1.95 3.69
CA PHE A 24 -13.44 1.72 2.53
C PHE A 24 -12.74 3.02 2.15
N ILE A 25 -11.48 2.90 1.76
CA ILE A 25 -10.66 4.00 1.25
C ILE A 25 -10.37 3.77 -0.24
N TYR A 26 -10.46 4.83 -1.03
CA TYR A 26 -10.12 4.78 -2.44
C TYR A 26 -8.61 4.80 -2.64
N ASP A 27 -8.06 3.75 -3.25
CA ASP A 27 -6.65 3.66 -3.59
C ASP A 27 -6.41 4.22 -5.00
N VAL A 28 -5.84 5.42 -5.09
CA VAL A 28 -5.55 6.11 -6.36
C VAL A 28 -4.61 5.28 -7.25
N LEU A 29 -3.71 4.51 -6.66
CA LEU A 29 -2.74 3.68 -7.39
C LEU A 29 -3.40 2.49 -8.08
N ARG A 30 -4.39 1.86 -7.43
CA ARG A 30 -5.08 0.66 -7.95
C ARG A 30 -6.44 0.96 -8.57
N LYS A 31 -6.92 2.19 -8.44
CA LYS A 31 -8.26 2.64 -8.85
C LYS A 31 -9.38 1.75 -8.30
N LYS A 32 -9.25 1.29 -7.06
CA LYS A 32 -10.20 0.41 -6.37
C LYS A 32 -10.43 0.85 -4.93
N TYR A 33 -11.60 0.52 -4.39
CA TYR A 33 -11.93 0.71 -2.98
C TYR A 33 -11.38 -0.47 -2.18
N LEU A 34 -10.56 -0.18 -1.16
CA LEU A 34 -10.00 -1.15 -0.24
C LEU A 34 -10.61 -0.97 1.14
N LEU A 35 -10.71 -2.04 1.91
CA LEU A 35 -11.17 -1.96 3.30
C LEU A 35 -10.22 -1.04 4.09
N LEU A 36 -10.78 -0.10 4.83
CA LEU A 36 -10.03 0.81 5.68
C LEU A 36 -9.52 0.02 6.88
N THR A 37 -8.31 -0.52 6.74
CA THR A 37 -7.51 -1.04 7.84
C THR A 37 -6.54 0.05 8.30
N PRO A 38 -6.07 0.01 9.56
CA PRO A 38 -5.06 0.96 10.04
C PRO A 38 -3.75 0.88 9.23
N GLU A 39 -3.41 -0.28 8.68
CA GLU A 39 -2.24 -0.44 7.80
C GLU A 39 -2.43 0.28 6.46
N GLU A 40 -3.60 0.11 5.81
CA GLU A 40 -3.90 0.80 4.55
C GLU A 40 -4.07 2.31 4.76
N TRP A 41 -4.56 2.73 5.93
CA TRP A 41 -4.61 4.13 6.33
C TRP A 41 -3.23 4.78 6.34
N VAL A 42 -2.25 4.12 6.98
CA VAL A 42 -0.86 4.57 6.98
C VAL A 42 -0.33 4.60 5.54
N ARG A 43 -0.56 3.53 4.75
CA ARG A 43 -0.08 3.44 3.37
C ARG A 43 -0.58 4.58 2.47
N GLN A 44 -1.87 4.91 2.54
CA GLN A 44 -2.47 5.98 1.74
C GLN A 44 -1.88 7.36 2.09
N HIS A 45 -1.52 7.59 3.35
CA HIS A 45 -0.80 8.81 3.75
C HIS A 45 0.59 8.89 3.14
N TRP A 46 1.36 7.80 3.15
CA TRP A 46 2.68 7.76 2.51
C TRP A 46 2.59 8.00 1.01
N ILE A 47 1.64 7.36 0.32
CA ILE A 47 1.41 7.57 -1.12
C ILE A 47 1.16 9.05 -1.39
N GLN A 48 0.23 9.66 -0.67
CA GLN A 48 -0.13 11.05 -0.87
C GLN A 48 1.02 12.00 -0.52
N TYR A 49 1.80 11.67 0.51
CA TYR A 49 3.03 12.38 0.86
C TYR A 49 4.05 12.33 -0.29
N PHE A 50 4.34 11.15 -0.84
CA PHE A 50 5.26 10.99 -1.97
C PHE A 50 4.76 11.67 -3.24
N LEU A 51 3.46 11.60 -3.53
CA LEU A 51 2.84 12.33 -4.63
C LEU A 51 2.97 13.84 -4.43
N SER A 52 2.85 14.32 -3.18
CA SER A 52 2.96 15.74 -2.86
C SER A 52 4.38 16.28 -3.00
N LEU A 53 5.40 15.43 -2.83
CA LEU A 53 6.81 15.78 -3.00
C LEU A 53 7.22 15.97 -4.47
N LYS A 54 6.33 15.68 -5.44
CA LYS A 54 6.54 15.79 -6.91
C LYS A 54 7.76 15.03 -7.47
N THR A 55 8.55 14.35 -6.65
CA THR A 55 9.74 13.58 -7.07
C THR A 55 9.40 12.17 -7.52
N TYR A 56 8.26 11.63 -7.10
CA TYR A 56 7.89 10.24 -7.38
C TYR A 56 6.62 10.15 -8.23
N ALA A 57 6.75 9.51 -9.40
CA ALA A 57 5.61 9.20 -10.24
C ALA A 57 4.73 8.12 -9.58
N PRO A 58 3.39 8.20 -9.72
CA PRO A 58 2.46 7.18 -9.19
C PRO A 58 2.80 5.77 -9.68
N SER A 59 3.35 5.65 -10.90
CA SER A 59 3.82 4.39 -11.49
C SER A 59 4.95 3.73 -10.70
N ALA A 60 5.86 4.51 -10.10
CA ALA A 60 6.97 4.00 -9.30
C ALA A 60 6.46 3.40 -7.97
N LEU A 61 5.43 3.99 -7.36
CA LEU A 61 4.81 3.48 -6.13
C LEU A 61 4.00 2.20 -6.36
N ILE A 62 3.45 1.99 -7.56
CA ILE A 62 2.70 0.78 -7.93
C ILE A 62 3.62 -0.45 -8.04
N ALA A 63 4.92 -0.24 -8.32
CA ALA A 63 5.88 -1.32 -8.59
C ALA A 63 6.25 -2.16 -7.35
N GLU A 64 5.88 -1.73 -6.14
CA GLU A 64 6.05 -2.51 -4.89
C GLU A 64 5.13 -3.74 -4.79
N LYS A 65 4.45 -4.12 -5.88
CA LYS A 65 3.58 -5.28 -5.96
C LYS A 65 4.34 -6.54 -5.58
N LYS A 66 4.18 -6.96 -4.31
CA LYS A 66 4.59 -8.23 -3.68
C LYS A 66 5.31 -9.15 -4.65
N ASN A 67 6.63 -8.99 -4.77
CA ASN A 67 7.43 -9.96 -5.48
C ASN A 67 7.25 -11.29 -4.75
N ARG A 68 6.51 -12.23 -5.35
CA ARG A 68 6.46 -13.62 -4.89
C ARG A 68 7.88 -14.16 -5.10
N ILE A 69 8.72 -14.03 -4.08
CA ILE A 69 10.02 -14.68 -4.05
C ILE A 69 9.72 -16.17 -4.08
N LYS A 70 9.76 -16.78 -5.28
CA LYS A 70 9.83 -18.23 -5.40
C LYS A 70 11.20 -18.61 -4.84
N ARG A 71 11.24 -19.04 -3.59
CA ARG A 71 12.42 -19.71 -3.03
C ARG A 71 12.60 -21.03 -3.79
N THR A 72 13.36 -21.01 -4.88
CA THR A 72 13.84 -22.23 -5.52
C THR A 72 14.95 -22.76 -4.62
N TYR A 73 14.65 -23.83 -3.87
CA TYR A 73 15.69 -24.60 -3.17
C TYR A 73 16.54 -25.28 -4.25
N GLN A 74 17.67 -24.68 -4.62
CA GLN A 74 18.72 -25.41 -5.34
C GLN A 74 19.34 -26.39 -4.35
N LYS A 75 18.73 -27.58 -4.24
CA LYS A 75 19.32 -28.70 -3.52
C LYS A 75 20.52 -29.16 -4.35
N ASN A 76 21.73 -28.82 -3.90
CA ASN A 76 23.00 -29.35 -4.41
C ASN A 76 22.86 -30.86 -4.61
N ARG A 77 22.76 -31.29 -5.86
CA ARG A 77 22.92 -32.68 -6.23
C ARG A 77 24.44 -32.88 -6.29
N PHE A 78 25.02 -33.25 -5.15
CA PHE A 78 26.35 -33.85 -5.10
C PHE A 78 26.32 -35.05 -6.06
N ILE A 79 27.08 -34.93 -7.16
CA ILE A 79 27.30 -36.01 -8.10
C ILE A 79 28.41 -36.85 -7.48
N GLY A 80 28.05 -38.02 -6.96
CA GLY A 80 29.01 -39.11 -6.81
C GLY A 80 29.14 -39.81 -8.16
N TYR A 81 30.37 -40.05 -8.59
CA TYR A 81 30.97 -41.30 -9.09
C TYR A 81 32.42 -41.00 -9.50
#